data_AF-A0A2Z6EVU4-F1
#
_entry.id   AF-A0A2Z6EVU4-F1
#
_cell.length_a   1.000
_cell.length_b   1.000
_cell.length_c   1.000
_cell.angle_alpha   90.00
_cell.angle_beta   90.00
_cell.angle_gamma   90.00
#
_symmetry.space_group_name_H-M   'P 1'
#
loop_
_entity.id
_entity.type
_entity.pdbx_description
1 polymer ?
#
loop_
_entity_poly.entity_id
_entity_poly.type
_entity_poly.pdbx_seq_one_letter_code
_entity_poly.pdbx_strand_id
1 'polypeptide(L)'
;MDKVKLVGIDLGKKLFHVHGQDKAKRMVLCKKLTRKQLLEFFSNFHSSTVVMEACAGAHHMARKLKEFGHQVKLISPQFVRPFVKSNKNDFADAEAICEAASRPSMRFVTPKTESQLTLSALHRVREALIKDRTSTINQIHGFLLEFGVSLPVERLPLTSNKKRLTLL
;
A
#
# COMPACT_ATOMS: atom_id res chain seq x y z
N MET A 1 22.67 16.62 22.69
CA MET A 1 22.22 16.21 21.35
C MET A 1 20.82 15.64 21.48
N ASP A 2 19.82 16.30 20.91
CA ASP A 2 18.43 15.87 21.03
C ASP A 2 18.20 14.60 20.21
N LYS A 3 17.87 13.50 20.92
CA LYS A 3 17.64 12.18 20.32
C LYS A 3 16.41 12.22 19.40
N VAL A 4 16.57 11.75 18.16
CA VAL A 4 15.47 11.65 17.19
C VAL A 4 14.39 10.75 17.78
N LYS A 5 13.16 11.25 17.92
CA LYS A 5 12.06 10.47 18.55
C LYS A 5 11.11 9.91 17.50
N LEU A 6 10.78 10.73 16.51
CA LEU A 6 9.81 10.41 15.46
C LEU A 6 10.48 10.54 14.10
N VAL A 7 10.32 9.53 13.25
CA VAL A 7 10.91 9.50 11.91
C VAL A 7 9.82 9.20 10.88
N GLY A 8 9.58 10.15 9.99
CA GLY A 8 8.71 10.02 8.81
C GLY A 8 9.52 9.51 7.64
N ILE A 9 8.97 8.54 6.92
CA ILE A 9 9.56 8.05 5.68
C ILE A 9 8.51 8.12 4.58
N ASP A 10 8.82 8.88 3.54
CA ASP A 10 8.14 8.77 2.26
C ASP A 10 8.78 7.64 1.44
N LEU A 11 7.94 6.71 0.98
CA LEU A 11 8.37 5.48 0.32
C LEU A 11 8.22 5.60 -1.20
N GLY A 12 9.33 5.81 -1.89
CA GLY A 12 9.39 5.71 -3.34
C GLY A 12 9.72 4.32 -3.87
N LYS A 13 9.69 4.16 -5.19
CA LYS A 13 10.04 2.88 -5.86
C LYS A 13 11.50 2.46 -5.61
N LYS A 14 12.42 3.43 -5.68
CA LYS A 14 13.88 3.23 -5.56
C LYS A 14 14.51 4.07 -4.45
N LEU A 15 13.97 5.28 -4.25
CA LEU A 15 14.48 6.29 -3.34
C LEU A 15 13.46 6.53 -2.23
N PHE A 16 13.96 6.81 -1.03
CA PHE A 16 13.21 6.98 0.20
C PHE A 16 13.66 8.28 0.85
N HIS A 17 12.72 9.09 1.30
CA HIS A 17 13.00 10.37 1.94
C HIS A 17 12.66 10.26 3.41
N VAL A 18 13.67 10.50 4.25
CA VAL A 18 13.60 10.34 5.71
C VAL A 18 13.63 11.71 6.35
N HIS A 19 12.63 11.98 7.18
CA HIS A 19 12.52 13.18 8.01
C HIS A 19 12.44 12.77 9.47
N GLY A 20 13.37 13.21 10.32
CA GLY A 20 13.35 12.92 11.74
C GLY A 20 13.21 14.17 12.59
N GLN A 21 12.39 14.07 13.63
CA GLN A 21 12.10 15.14 14.57
C GLN A 21 12.48 14.75 16.01
N ASP A 22 12.90 15.74 16.79
CA ASP A 22 13.13 15.61 18.23
C ASP A 22 11.80 15.71 19.04
N LYS A 23 11.90 15.75 20.37
CA LYS A 23 10.73 15.92 21.25
C LYS A 23 10.03 17.28 21.06
N ALA A 24 10.76 18.30 20.65
CA ALA A 24 10.25 19.66 20.40
C ALA A 24 9.73 19.82 18.95
N LYS A 25 9.60 18.71 18.19
CA LYS A 25 9.19 18.69 16.78
C LYS A 25 10.15 19.42 15.84
N ARG A 26 11.37 19.71 16.28
CA ARG A 26 12.39 20.33 15.42
C ARG A 26 12.99 19.26 14.52
N MET A 27 13.19 19.61 13.25
CA MET A 27 13.87 18.73 12.29
C MET A 27 15.33 18.55 12.71
N VAL A 28 15.73 17.30 12.90
CA VAL A 28 17.08 16.90 13.32
C VAL A 28 17.71 15.85 12.39
N LEU A 29 16.92 15.30 11.45
CA LEU A 29 17.38 14.35 10.45
C LEU A 29 16.65 14.60 9.13
N CYS A 30 17.41 14.70 8.05
CA CYS A 30 16.89 14.78 6.69
C CYS A 30 17.82 13.99 5.78
N LYS A 31 17.36 12.86 5.23
CA LYS A 31 18.18 11.97 4.39
C LYS A 31 17.40 11.42 3.21
N LYS A 32 18.07 11.29 2.07
CA LYS A 32 17.60 10.56 0.90
C LYS A 32 18.40 9.27 0.79
N LEU A 33 17.72 8.12 0.80
CA LEU A 33 18.35 6.80 0.87
C LEU A 33 17.76 5.87 -0.19
N THR A 34 18.55 4.92 -0.67
CA THR A 34 18.05 3.75 -1.40
C THR A 34 17.49 2.71 -0.43
N ARG A 35 16.78 1.68 -0.92
CA ARG A 35 16.24 0.62 -0.05
C ARG A 35 17.32 -0.05 0.80
N LYS A 36 18.47 -0.38 0.20
CA LYS A 36 19.60 -1.01 0.89
C LYS A 36 20.16 -0.10 1.98
N GLN A 37 20.45 1.15 1.63
CA GLN A 37 20.95 2.14 2.57
C GLN A 37 19.95 2.44 3.70
N LEU A 38 18.64 2.42 3.42
CA LEU A 38 17.61 2.61 4.43
C LEU A 38 17.65 1.49 5.48
N LEU A 39 17.71 0.24 5.03
CA LEU A 39 17.78 -0.91 5.95
C LEU A 39 19.08 -0.92 6.76
N GLU A 40 20.23 -0.64 6.13
CA GLU A 40 21.53 -0.51 6.81
C GLU A 40 21.57 0.67 7.80
N PHE A 41 20.90 1.77 7.44
CA PHE A 41 20.78 2.93 8.32
C PHE A 41 19.99 2.56 9.57
N PHE A 42 18.79 1.99 9.41
CA PHE A 42 17.92 1.65 10.54
C PHE A 42 18.44 0.47 11.38
N SER A 43 19.18 -0.48 10.80
CA SER A 43 19.80 -1.56 11.60
C SER A 43 20.82 -1.04 12.62
N ASN A 44 21.45 0.11 12.35
CA ASN A 44 22.42 0.75 13.24
C ASN A 44 21.83 1.98 13.96
N PHE A 45 20.59 2.36 13.65
CA PHE A 45 19.95 3.52 14.24
C PHE A 45 19.34 3.16 15.58
N HIS A 46 19.39 4.08 16.55
CA HIS A 46 18.75 3.83 17.84
C HIS A 46 17.24 3.59 17.66
N SER A 47 16.65 2.78 18.53
CA SER A 47 15.19 2.56 18.52
C SER A 47 14.43 3.90 18.59
N SER A 48 13.41 4.02 17.75
CA SER A 48 12.63 5.24 17.50
C SER A 48 11.24 4.87 16.98
N THR A 49 10.31 5.82 16.98
CA THR A 49 9.02 5.64 16.31
C THR A 49 9.16 6.00 14.84
N VAL A 50 8.92 5.04 13.95
CA VAL A 50 8.93 5.25 12.50
C VAL A 50 7.50 5.27 11.98
N VAL A 51 7.17 6.31 11.21
CA VAL A 51 5.85 6.53 10.62
C VAL A 51 5.96 6.59 9.10
N MET A 52 5.05 5.90 8.42
CA MET A 52 5.01 5.82 6.95
C MET A 52 3.56 5.88 6.48
N GLU A 53 3.35 6.39 5.27
CA GLU A 53 2.07 6.22 4.59
C GLU A 53 1.83 4.74 4.26
N ALA A 54 0.59 4.28 4.40
CA ALA A 54 0.16 2.93 4.05
C ALA A 54 0.05 2.78 2.52
N CYS A 55 1.20 2.77 1.85
CA CYS A 55 1.33 2.65 0.40
C CYS A 55 1.94 1.29 -0.02
N ALA A 56 2.21 1.13 -1.32
CA ALA A 56 2.86 -0.06 -1.84
C ALA A 56 4.25 -0.25 -1.21
N GLY A 57 4.51 -1.43 -0.67
CA GLY A 57 5.77 -1.75 0.02
C GLY A 57 5.84 -1.33 1.50
N ALA A 58 4.90 -0.50 1.99
CA ALA A 58 4.90 -0.04 3.38
C ALA A 58 4.80 -1.17 4.40
N HIS A 59 3.99 -2.19 4.12
CA HIS A 59 3.86 -3.36 5.01
C HIS A 59 5.15 -4.17 5.11
N HIS A 60 5.88 -4.35 4.00
CA HIS A 60 7.18 -5.04 4.01
C HIS A 60 8.21 -4.24 4.80
N MET A 61 8.30 -2.93 4.52
CA MET A 61 9.19 -2.03 5.25
C MET A 61 8.87 -2.02 6.75
N ALA A 62 7.59 -2.01 7.11
CA ALA A 62 7.18 -2.02 8.50
C ALA A 62 7.58 -3.29 9.26
N ARG A 63 7.59 -4.46 8.59
CA ARG A 63 8.10 -5.69 9.21
C ARG A 63 9.61 -5.62 9.41
N LYS A 64 10.36 -5.20 8.39
CA LYS A 64 11.82 -5.06 8.47
C LYS A 64 12.28 -4.08 9.55
N LEU A 65 11.64 -2.92 9.64
CA LEU A 65 11.96 -1.94 10.67
C LEU A 65 11.56 -2.39 12.08
N LYS A 66 10.51 -3.21 12.23
CA LYS A 66 10.17 -3.85 13.51
C LYS A 66 11.23 -4.88 13.93
N GLU A 67 11.79 -5.64 12.99
CA GLU A 67 12.89 -6.59 13.24
C GLU A 67 14.13 -5.87 13.82
N PHE A 68 14.38 -4.63 13.42
CA PHE A 68 15.46 -3.79 13.97
C PHE A 68 15.11 -3.09 15.29
N GLY A 69 13.93 -3.38 15.88
CA GLY A 69 13.53 -2.85 17.18
C GLY A 69 12.88 -1.46 17.14
N HIS A 70 12.44 -0.97 15.97
CA HIS A 70 11.68 0.28 15.88
C HIS A 70 10.19 0.06 16.12
N GLN A 71 9.54 1.06 16.73
CA GLN A 71 8.08 1.10 16.79
C GLN A 71 7.56 1.66 15.47
N VAL A 72 6.96 0.81 14.63
CA VAL A 72 6.47 1.25 13.32
C VAL A 72 4.96 1.46 13.33
N LYS A 73 4.53 2.60 12.78
CA LYS A 73 3.12 2.98 12.60
C LYS A 73 2.86 3.33 11.13
N LEU A 74 1.74 2.86 10.58
CA LEU A 74 1.31 3.21 9.21
C LEU A 74 0.12 4.14 9.26
N ILE A 75 0.05 5.13 8.38
CA ILE A 75 -1.05 6.11 8.31
C ILE A 75 -1.75 5.98 6.95
N SER A 76 -3.08 6.03 6.94
CA SER A 76 -3.83 6.08 5.68
C SER A 76 -3.46 7.34 4.88
N PRO A 77 -3.26 7.26 3.55
CA PRO A 77 -2.99 8.42 2.69
C PRO A 77 -4.00 9.57 2.90
N GLN A 78 -5.27 9.21 3.16
CA GLN A 78 -6.36 10.16 3.40
C GLN A 78 -6.14 11.06 4.62
N PHE A 79 -5.41 10.57 5.63
CA PHE A 79 -5.09 11.34 6.83
C PHE A 79 -3.77 12.12 6.72
N VAL A 80 -2.90 11.78 5.76
CA VAL A 80 -1.66 12.52 5.49
C VAL A 80 -1.93 13.72 4.59
N ARG A 81 -2.83 13.57 3.60
CA ARG A 81 -3.14 14.58 2.57
C ARG A 81 -3.38 16.01 3.12
N PRO A 82 -4.10 16.24 4.24
CA PRO A 82 -4.31 17.58 4.78
C PRO A 82 -3.03 18.29 5.27
N PHE A 83 -1.94 17.54 5.47
CA PHE A 83 -0.66 18.06 5.98
C PHE A 83 0.38 18.28 4.87
N VAL A 84 0.08 17.88 3.63
CA VAL A 84 0.98 18.05 2.49
C VAL A 84 0.95 19.52 2.03
N LYS A 85 2.12 20.16 1.96
CA LYS A 85 2.27 21.54 1.47
C LYS A 85 2.09 21.57 -0.06
N SER A 86 1.59 22.67 -0.61
CA SER A 86 1.11 22.78 -2.00
C SER A 86 2.11 22.42 -3.10
N ASN A 87 3.41 22.54 -2.85
CA ASN A 87 4.46 22.15 -3.79
C ASN A 87 4.93 20.72 -3.52
N LYS A 88 4.89 19.88 -4.56
CA LYS A 88 5.36 18.49 -4.49
C LYS A 88 6.85 18.44 -4.17
N ASN A 89 7.18 17.92 -3.00
CA ASN A 89 8.55 17.67 -2.56
C ASN A 89 8.51 16.43 -1.66
N ASP A 90 9.25 15.40 -2.03
CA ASP A 90 9.24 14.12 -1.30
C ASP A 90 9.71 14.27 0.17
N PHE A 91 10.55 15.26 0.48
CA PHE A 91 10.89 15.58 1.89
C PHE A 91 9.74 16.27 2.63
N ALA A 92 8.95 17.09 1.94
CA ALA A 92 7.75 17.69 2.52
C ALA A 92 6.66 16.63 2.77
N ASP A 93 6.60 15.59 1.95
CA ASP A 93 5.72 14.44 2.18
C ASP A 93 6.15 13.66 3.44
N ALA A 94 7.46 13.43 3.61
CA ALA A 94 8.00 12.83 4.85
C ALA A 94 7.74 13.70 6.10
N GLU A 95 7.83 15.03 5.97
CA GLU A 95 7.45 15.98 7.03
C GLU A 95 5.96 15.89 7.36
N ALA A 96 5.09 15.86 6.34
CA ALA A 96 3.64 15.75 6.48
C ALA A 96 3.23 14.46 7.20
N ILE A 97 3.89 13.34 6.92
CA ILE A 97 3.68 12.08 7.63
C ILE A 97 4.01 12.23 9.13
N CYS A 98 5.12 12.89 9.47
CA CYS A 98 5.46 13.19 10.87
C CYS A 98 4.41 14.10 11.53
N GLU A 99 3.96 15.13 10.84
CA GLU A 99 2.98 16.08 11.38
C GLU A 99 1.63 15.39 11.63
N ALA A 100 1.17 14.58 10.68
CA ALA A 100 -0.01 13.74 10.82
C ALA A 100 0.13 12.80 12.03
N ALA A 101 1.25 12.09 12.15
CA ALA A 101 1.51 11.17 13.25
C ALA A 101 1.53 11.85 14.63
N SER A 102 1.87 13.14 14.68
CA SER A 102 1.95 13.92 15.92
C SER A 102 0.57 14.31 16.48
N ARG A 103 -0.52 14.13 15.72
CA ARG A 103 -1.87 14.46 16.18
C ARG A 103 -2.34 13.44 17.23
N PRO A 104 -2.86 13.87 18.40
CA PRO A 104 -3.29 12.97 19.47
C PRO A 104 -4.38 11.96 19.05
N SER A 105 -5.28 12.37 18.17
CA SER A 105 -6.40 11.56 17.67
C SER A 105 -6.05 10.75 16.41
N MET A 106 -4.77 10.66 16.03
CA MET A 106 -4.37 9.99 14.80
C MET A 106 -4.66 8.48 14.84
N ARG A 107 -5.22 7.96 13.74
CA ARG A 107 -5.52 6.54 13.56
C ARG A 107 -4.46 5.88 12.69
N PHE A 108 -4.01 4.71 13.11
CA PHE A 108 -2.96 3.96 12.43
C PHE A 108 -3.50 2.68 11.82
N VAL A 109 -2.91 2.29 10.68
CA VAL A 109 -3.15 1.03 10.01
C VAL A 109 -2.21 -0.02 10.58
N THR A 110 -2.75 -1.18 10.95
CA THR A 110 -1.93 -2.30 11.41
C THR A 110 -1.08 -2.86 10.27
N PRO A 111 0.26 -2.99 10.44
CA PRO A 111 1.09 -3.68 9.46
C PRO A 111 0.65 -5.13 9.31
N LYS A 112 0.31 -5.53 8.08
CA LYS A 112 -0.13 -6.89 7.76
C LYS A 112 1.05 -7.87 7.72
N THR A 113 0.77 -9.11 8.12
CA THR A 113 1.69 -10.25 7.90
C THR A 113 1.75 -10.62 6.42
N GLU A 114 2.73 -11.45 6.07
CA GLU A 114 2.86 -11.94 4.68
C GLU A 114 1.65 -12.77 4.28
N SER A 115 1.21 -13.71 5.11
CA SER A 115 0.02 -14.52 4.85
C SER A 115 -1.24 -13.68 4.65
N GLN A 116 -1.43 -12.62 5.47
CA GLN A 116 -2.56 -11.69 5.31
C GLN A 116 -2.49 -10.91 3.99
N LEU A 117 -1.29 -10.51 3.56
CA LEU A 117 -1.10 -9.85 2.27
C LEU A 117 -1.34 -10.79 1.10
N THR A 118 -0.84 -12.03 1.18
CA THR A 118 -1.04 -13.06 0.17
C THR A 118 -2.53 -13.37 0.00
N LEU A 119 -3.26 -13.56 1.11
CA LEU A 119 -4.70 -13.78 1.06
C LEU A 119 -5.42 -12.58 0.41
N SER A 120 -5.10 -11.35 0.82
CA SER A 120 -5.66 -10.14 0.21
C SER A 120 -5.35 -10.02 -1.28
N ALA A 121 -4.17 -10.44 -1.72
CA ALA A 121 -3.79 -10.46 -3.13
C ALA A 121 -4.59 -11.50 -3.91
N LEU A 122 -4.75 -12.72 -3.38
CA LEU A 122 -5.58 -13.77 -3.98
C LEU A 122 -7.03 -13.33 -4.19
N HIS A 123 -7.64 -12.68 -3.19
CA HIS A 123 -8.99 -12.13 -3.31
C HIS A 123 -9.10 -11.11 -4.45
N ARG A 124 -8.15 -10.17 -4.53
CA ARG A 124 -8.12 -9.15 -5.59
C ARG A 124 -7.94 -9.75 -6.98
N VAL A 125 -7.07 -10.76 -7.12
CA VAL A 125 -6.88 -11.47 -8.41
C VAL A 125 -8.18 -12.18 -8.80
N ARG A 126 -8.84 -12.86 -7.87
CA ARG A 126 -10.13 -13.52 -8.12
C ARG A 126 -11.20 -12.52 -8.56
N GLU A 127 -11.33 -11.40 -7.88
CA GLU A 127 -12.29 -10.34 -8.23
C GLU A 127 -12.01 -9.77 -9.63
N ALA A 128 -10.74 -9.52 -9.96
CA ALA A 128 -10.35 -9.07 -11.30
C ALA A 128 -10.74 -10.09 -12.37
N LEU A 129 -10.43 -11.38 -12.18
CA LEU A 129 -10.79 -12.43 -13.13
C LEU A 129 -12.32 -12.59 -13.29
N ILE A 130 -13.09 -12.44 -12.21
CA ILE A 130 -14.55 -12.47 -12.29
C ILE A 130 -15.08 -11.29 -13.10
N LYS A 131 -14.52 -10.10 -12.89
CA LYS A 131 -14.88 -8.89 -13.63
C LYS A 131 -14.53 -9.04 -15.11
N ASP A 132 -13.32 -9.49 -15.42
CA ASP A 132 -12.85 -9.65 -16.80
C ASP A 132 -13.69 -10.68 -17.54
N ARG A 133 -13.94 -11.86 -16.93
CA ARG A 133 -14.85 -12.87 -17.48
C ARG A 133 -16.22 -12.28 -17.80
N THR A 134 -16.81 -11.53 -16.87
CA THR A 134 -18.14 -10.94 -17.05
C THR A 134 -18.12 -9.89 -18.17
N SER A 135 -17.07 -9.07 -18.24
CA SER A 135 -16.87 -8.09 -19.31
C SER A 135 -16.76 -8.76 -20.68
N THR A 136 -15.97 -9.84 -20.79
CA THR A 136 -15.81 -10.60 -22.03
C THR A 136 -17.12 -11.25 -22.47
N ILE A 137 -17.89 -11.85 -21.56
CA ILE A 137 -19.21 -12.42 -21.87
C ILE A 137 -20.15 -11.34 -22.41
N ASN A 138 -20.24 -10.20 -21.72
CA ASN A 138 -21.10 -9.11 -22.16
C ASN A 138 -20.67 -8.56 -23.54
N GLN A 139 -19.38 -8.50 -23.81
CA GLN A 139 -18.85 -8.09 -25.10
C GLN A 139 -19.22 -9.08 -26.22
N ILE A 140 -19.10 -10.39 -25.97
CA ILE A 140 -19.52 -11.44 -26.91
C ILE A 140 -21.02 -11.34 -27.18
N HIS A 141 -21.83 -11.15 -26.15
CA HIS A 141 -23.29 -10.97 -26.31
C HIS A 141 -23.60 -9.76 -27.18
N GLY A 142 -22.93 -8.63 -26.96
CA GLY A 142 -23.07 -7.43 -27.79
C GLY A 142 -22.76 -7.73 -29.26
N PHE A 143 -21.64 -8.41 -29.56
CA PHE A 143 -21.29 -8.74 -30.94
C PHE A 143 -22.27 -9.69 -31.61
N LEU A 144 -22.75 -10.72 -30.91
CA LEU A 144 -23.68 -11.70 -31.50
C LEU A 144 -25.05 -11.10 -31.80
N LEU A 145 -25.49 -10.11 -31.03
CA LEU A 145 -26.74 -9.39 -31.29
C LEU A 145 -26.71 -8.63 -32.62
N GLU A 146 -25.56 -8.10 -33.06
CA GLU A 146 -25.39 -7.48 -34.39
C GLU A 146 -25.67 -8.49 -35.53
N PHE A 147 -25.49 -9.79 -35.26
CA PHE A 147 -25.78 -10.87 -36.19
C PHE A 147 -27.14 -11.54 -35.93
N GLY A 148 -27.98 -10.97 -35.07
CA GLY A 148 -29.30 -11.51 -34.73
C GLY A 148 -29.27 -12.76 -33.84
N VAL A 149 -28.11 -13.12 -33.28
CA VAL A 149 -27.96 -14.29 -32.40
C VAL A 149 -28.08 -13.85 -30.93
N SER A 150 -29.11 -14.35 -30.25
CA SER A 150 -29.33 -14.09 -28.82
C SER A 150 -28.89 -15.28 -27.97
N LEU A 151 -27.98 -15.05 -27.01
CA LEU A 151 -27.53 -16.07 -26.07
C LEU A 151 -28.29 -15.97 -24.73
N PRO A 152 -28.58 -17.11 -24.06
CA PRO A 152 -29.18 -17.11 -22.73
C PRO A 152 -28.22 -16.49 -21.69
N VAL A 153 -28.79 -15.79 -20.71
CA VAL A 153 -28.05 -15.03 -19.67
C VAL A 153 -27.49 -15.95 -18.56
N GLU A 154 -27.65 -17.27 -18.68
CA GLU A 154 -27.29 -18.19 -17.61
C GLU A 154 -25.77 -18.29 -17.38
N ARG A 155 -25.38 -18.11 -16.12
CA ARG A 155 -24.04 -18.49 -15.66
C ARG A 155 -23.99 -20.01 -15.60
N LEU A 156 -23.46 -20.66 -16.65
CA LEU A 156 -23.02 -22.04 -16.52
C LEU A 156 -22.01 -22.11 -15.36
N PRO A 157 -22.34 -22.82 -14.27
CA PRO A 157 -21.38 -22.98 -13.19
C PRO A 157 -20.16 -23.71 -13.76
N LEU A 158 -18.95 -23.25 -13.41
CA LEU A 158 -17.72 -24.00 -13.58
C LEU A 158 -17.76 -25.23 -12.67
N THR A 159 -18.68 -26.15 -12.94
CA THR A 159 -18.64 -27.50 -12.41
C THR A 159 -17.80 -28.30 -13.38
N SER A 160 -16.74 -28.90 -12.86
CA SER A 160 -16.02 -29.97 -13.53
C SER A 160 -17.01 -31.10 -13.78
N ASN A 161 -17.71 -31.06 -14.91
CA ASN A 161 -18.35 -32.24 -15.44
C ASN A 161 -18.45 -32.17 -16.95
N LYS A 162 -17.76 -33.12 -17.58
CA LYS A 162 -17.86 -33.43 -19.00
C LYS A 162 -19.35 -33.58 -19.38
N LYS A 163 -19.66 -33.16 -20.62
CA LYS A 163 -20.92 -33.34 -21.37
C LYS A 163 -21.93 -32.21 -21.22
N ARG A 164 -21.81 -31.22 -22.11
CA ARG A 164 -22.89 -30.81 -23.04
C ARG A 164 -22.36 -29.73 -23.98
N LEU A 165 -21.63 -30.17 -25.01
CA LEU A 165 -21.74 -29.56 -26.33
C LEU A 165 -22.73 -30.43 -27.10
N THR A 166 -23.98 -30.02 -27.14
CA THR A 166 -24.95 -30.46 -28.15
C THR A 166 -25.89 -29.30 -28.32
N LEU A 167 -25.73 -28.63 -29.46
CA LEU A 167 -26.59 -27.72 -30.21
C LEU A 167 -25.60 -27.18 -31.28
N LEU A 168 -25.50 -27.81 -32.45
CA LEU A 168 -26.36 -27.57 -33.62
C LEU A 168 -26.73 -26.08 -33.74
#